data_AF-A0A0F9CFH9-F1
#
_entry.id   AF-A0A0F9CFH9-F1
#
_cell.length_a   1.000
_cell.length_b   1.000
_cell.length_c   1.000
_cell.angle_alpha   90.00
_cell.angle_beta   90.00
_cell.angle_gamma   90.00
#
_symmetry.space_group_name_H-M   'P 1'
#
loop_
_entity.id
_entity.type
_entity.pdbx_description
1 polymer ?
#
loop_
_entity_poly.entity_id
_entity_poly.type
_entity_poly.pdbx_seq_one_letter_code
_entity_poly.pdbx_strand_id
1 'polypeptide(L)'
;RMPEVSEDEGGLMGVTVYDPTLGAEIEIRSDLVALSTALVPDRDEKWEKALAVPRSSDGFFLEAHVQLNPVDSYVDGIYICGMAHFPKPLDESIAQAKAAASKAAILLSKGYKKAEPIVSSSDEDICTGCGICEHFCPYSAIKMAKREKKKKAEIISAACKGCGVCATYCPFKAISMGRFTDEQIIAQIEAFGACETGS
;
A
#
# COMPACT_ATOMS: atom_id res chain seq x y z
N ARG A 1 34.51 0.52 10.06
CA ARG A 1 34.54 -0.63 11.00
C ARG A 1 33.45 -0.40 12.03
N MET A 2 32.69 -1.43 12.42
CA MET A 2 31.70 -1.28 13.50
C MET A 2 32.44 -1.18 14.84
N PRO A 3 31.96 -0.36 15.79
CA PRO A 3 32.50 -0.36 17.14
C PRO A 3 32.30 -1.73 17.80
N GLU A 4 33.31 -2.20 18.53
CA GLU A 4 33.23 -3.43 19.32
C GLU A 4 33.12 -3.06 20.80
N VAL A 5 32.24 -3.75 21.52
CA VAL A 5 32.01 -3.52 22.96
C VAL A 5 32.37 -4.80 23.71
N SER A 6 33.23 -4.68 24.72
CA SER A 6 33.65 -5.77 25.59
C SER A 6 33.51 -5.37 27.06
N GLU A 7 33.23 -6.36 27.91
CA GLU A 7 33.19 -6.18 29.37
C GLU A 7 34.49 -6.73 29.97
N ASP A 8 35.16 -5.93 30.80
CA ASP A 8 36.36 -6.33 31.54
C ASP A 8 36.00 -7.07 32.85
N GLU A 9 36.93 -7.82 33.42
CA GLU A 9 36.75 -8.58 34.68
C GLU A 9 36.38 -7.67 35.88
N GLY A 10 36.65 -6.36 35.77
CA GLY A 10 36.28 -5.33 36.74
C GLY A 10 34.91 -4.67 36.52
N GLY A 11 34.12 -5.09 35.52
CA GLY A 11 32.79 -4.56 35.21
C GLY A 11 32.78 -3.24 34.43
N LEU A 12 33.94 -2.78 33.94
CA LEU A 12 34.06 -1.63 33.05
C LEU A 12 33.81 -2.05 31.59
N MET A 13 33.09 -1.23 30.85
CA MET A 13 32.84 -1.43 29.42
C MET A 13 33.97 -0.81 28.60
N GLY A 14 34.65 -1.61 27.78
CA GLY A 14 35.59 -1.16 26.75
C GLY A 14 34.88 -1.02 25.41
N VAL A 15 34.97 0.16 24.79
CA VAL A 15 34.43 0.43 23.45
C VAL A 15 35.61 0.67 22.51
N THR A 16 35.85 -0.27 21.60
CA THR A 16 36.89 -0.15 20.58
C THR A 16 36.31 0.46 19.32
N VAL A 17 36.88 1.60 18.90
CA VAL A 17 36.43 2.34 17.72
C VAL A 17 37.62 2.88 16.93
N TYR A 18 37.46 2.99 15.61
CA TYR A 18 38.45 3.63 14.75
C TYR A 18 38.25 5.15 14.75
N ASP A 19 39.28 5.91 15.14
CA ASP A 19 39.29 7.36 15.05
C ASP A 19 39.91 7.80 13.70
N PRO A 20 39.12 8.36 12.77
CA PRO A 20 39.63 8.80 11.47
C PRO A 20 40.58 10.01 11.55
N THR A 21 40.55 10.78 12.63
CA THR A 21 41.43 11.93 12.87
C THR A 21 42.83 11.46 13.28
N LEU A 22 42.89 10.45 14.15
CA LEU A 22 44.15 9.85 14.62
C LEU A 22 44.67 8.77 13.67
N GLY A 23 43.81 8.20 12.81
CA GLY A 23 44.17 7.11 11.90
C GLY A 23 44.44 5.79 12.63
N ALA A 24 43.91 5.62 13.85
CA ALA A 24 44.19 4.51 14.75
C ALA A 24 42.93 4.00 15.44
N GLU A 25 42.98 2.76 15.90
CA GLU A 25 41.97 2.22 16.82
C GLU A 25 42.25 2.71 18.24
N ILE A 26 41.19 3.17 18.90
CA ILE A 26 41.21 3.63 20.28
C ILE A 26 40.22 2.79 21.08
N GLU A 27 40.58 2.50 22.32
CA GLU A 27 39.71 1.85 23.30
C GLU A 27 39.26 2.90 24.32
N ILE A 28 37.95 3.10 24.43
CA ILE A 28 37.33 4.02 25.38
C ILE A 28 36.74 3.19 26.51
N ARG A 29 37.27 3.35 27.73
CA ARG A 29 36.72 2.72 28.94
C ARG A 29 35.63 3.60 29.55
N SER A 30 34.48 3.01 29.86
CA SER A 30 33.33 3.70 30.43
C SER A 30 32.56 2.83 31.42
N ASP A 31 31.94 3.45 32.42
CA ASP A 31 31.05 2.77 33.37
C ASP A 31 29.66 2.46 32.77
N LEU A 32 29.28 3.17 31.70
CA LEU A 32 27.99 3.03 31.03
C LEU A 32 28.12 3.27 29.54
N VAL A 33 27.55 2.35 28.74
CA VAL A 33 27.43 2.48 27.29
C VAL A 33 25.96 2.61 26.91
N ALA A 34 25.60 3.73 26.29
CA ALA A 34 24.25 3.96 25.76
C ALA A 34 24.18 3.58 24.28
N LEU A 35 23.34 2.59 23.95
CA LEU A 35 23.14 2.13 22.58
C LEU A 35 22.04 2.97 21.90
N SER A 36 22.42 3.77 20.91
CA SER A 36 21.46 4.45 20.03
C SER A 36 20.91 3.47 18.98
N THR A 37 19.93 2.65 19.39
CA THR A 37 19.31 1.66 18.50
C THR A 37 18.45 2.30 17.42
N ALA A 38 18.45 1.72 16.23
CA ALA A 38 17.58 2.14 15.14
C ALA A 38 16.10 1.84 15.44
N LEU A 39 15.21 2.64 14.88
CA LEU A 39 13.78 2.38 14.88
C LEU A 39 13.46 1.30 13.85
N VAL A 40 12.70 0.29 14.26
CA VAL A 40 12.21 -0.80 13.40
C VAL A 40 10.69 -0.73 13.30
N PRO A 41 10.11 -1.13 12.16
CA PRO A 41 8.67 -1.15 12.02
C PRO A 41 8.03 -2.23 12.90
N ASP A 42 6.74 -2.04 13.19
CA ASP A 42 5.94 -3.06 13.88
C ASP A 42 5.91 -4.36 13.05
N ARG A 43 6.13 -5.50 13.69
CA ARG A 43 6.21 -6.80 13.02
C ARG A 43 4.84 -7.47 12.85
N ASP A 44 3.80 -6.92 13.45
CA ASP A 44 2.44 -7.46 13.31
C ASP A 44 1.84 -7.12 11.93
N GLU A 45 1.63 -8.16 11.11
CA GLU A 45 0.97 -8.05 9.80
C GLU A 45 -0.54 -7.78 9.89
N LYS A 46 -1.12 -7.79 11.10
CA LYS A 46 -2.56 -7.56 11.31
C LYS A 46 -3.07 -6.34 10.57
N TRP A 47 -2.31 -5.24 10.60
CA TRP A 47 -2.72 -3.97 10.03
C TRP A 47 -2.64 -3.95 8.50
N GLU A 48 -1.66 -4.62 7.91
CA GLU A 48 -1.56 -4.77 6.45
C GLU A 48 -2.80 -5.48 5.90
N LYS A 49 -3.21 -6.59 6.54
CA LYS A 49 -4.41 -7.35 6.13
C LYS A 49 -5.70 -6.59 6.42
N ALA A 50 -5.78 -5.90 7.57
CA ALA A 50 -6.98 -5.18 7.97
C ALA A 50 -7.22 -3.90 7.14
N LEU A 51 -6.16 -3.20 6.74
CA LEU A 51 -6.24 -1.93 6.03
C LEU A 51 -5.94 -2.06 4.54
N ALA A 52 -5.44 -3.21 4.07
CA ALA A 52 -4.99 -3.46 2.70
C ALA A 52 -3.94 -2.43 2.21
N VAL A 53 -3.14 -1.87 3.13
CA VAL A 53 -2.08 -0.92 2.81
C VAL A 53 -0.74 -1.67 2.73
N PRO A 54 -0.05 -1.60 1.57
CA PRO A 54 1.24 -2.28 1.39
C PRO A 54 2.35 -1.65 2.24
N ARG A 55 3.44 -2.39 2.43
CA ARG A 55 4.65 -1.93 3.12
C ARG A 55 5.79 -1.66 2.14
N SER A 56 6.69 -0.74 2.49
CA SER A 56 7.94 -0.49 1.77
C SER A 56 8.94 -1.62 1.99
N SER A 57 10.06 -1.60 1.27
CA SER A 57 11.18 -2.54 1.47
C SER A 57 11.72 -2.54 2.90
N ASP A 58 11.59 -1.41 3.58
CA ASP A 58 12.06 -1.21 4.95
C ASP A 58 11.02 -1.65 5.99
N GLY A 59 9.87 -2.15 5.54
CA GLY A 59 8.80 -2.69 6.37
C GLY A 59 7.87 -1.64 6.98
N PHE A 60 7.94 -0.36 6.59
CA PHE A 60 6.97 0.66 7.02
C PHE A 60 5.80 0.78 6.03
N PHE A 61 4.69 1.43 6.39
CA PHE A 61 3.57 1.57 5.46
C PHE A 61 3.91 2.50 4.29
N LEU A 62 3.49 2.11 3.09
CA LEU A 62 3.82 2.82 1.85
C LEU A 62 2.77 3.89 1.53
N GLU A 63 3.25 5.10 1.27
CA GLU A 63 2.48 6.24 0.81
C GLU A 63 2.12 6.13 -0.68
N ALA A 64 1.09 6.85 -1.10
CA ALA A 64 0.62 6.87 -2.48
C ALA A 64 1.65 7.52 -3.43
N HIS A 65 2.28 8.62 -2.99
CA HIS A 65 3.34 9.27 -3.77
C HIS A 65 4.16 10.23 -2.90
N VAL A 66 5.49 10.04 -2.86
CA VAL A 66 6.46 10.78 -2.03
C VAL A 66 6.22 12.30 -1.99
N GLN A 67 6.05 12.95 -3.15
CA GLN A 67 5.93 14.41 -3.23
C GLN A 67 4.49 14.94 -3.18
N LEU A 68 3.58 14.35 -3.96
CA LEU A 68 2.24 14.89 -4.15
C LEU A 68 1.26 14.44 -3.07
N ASN A 69 1.46 13.23 -2.52
CA ASN A 69 0.54 12.60 -1.58
C ASN A 69 1.31 11.83 -0.48
N PRO A 70 2.12 12.54 0.34
CA PRO A 70 3.02 11.92 1.32
C PRO A 70 2.34 11.29 2.54
N VAL A 71 1.04 11.55 2.72
CA VAL A 71 0.23 11.04 3.85
C VAL A 71 -0.95 10.20 3.38
N ASP A 72 -1.21 10.14 2.08
CA ASP A 72 -2.25 9.29 1.53
C ASP A 72 -1.66 7.89 1.33
N SER A 73 -2.47 6.85 1.53
CA SER A 73 -2.10 5.49 1.12
C SER A 73 -2.66 5.16 -0.26
N TYR A 74 -2.31 3.99 -0.82
CA TYR A 74 -2.92 3.48 -2.05
C TYR A 74 -4.42 3.19 -1.91
N VAL A 75 -4.91 3.00 -0.68
CA VAL A 75 -6.32 2.76 -0.38
C VAL A 75 -6.97 4.09 -0.04
N ASP A 76 -8.00 4.47 -0.81
CA ASP A 76 -8.63 5.77 -0.61
C ASP A 76 -9.36 5.84 0.73
N GLY A 77 -9.19 6.95 1.43
CA GLY A 77 -9.75 7.14 2.76
C GLY A 77 -8.88 6.57 3.87
N ILE A 78 -7.76 5.91 3.54
CA ILE A 78 -6.73 5.51 4.51
C ILE A 78 -5.52 6.43 4.34
N TYR A 79 -5.11 7.02 5.47
CA TYR A 79 -4.01 7.97 5.57
C TYR A 79 -2.96 7.45 6.56
N ILE A 80 -1.72 7.84 6.35
CA ILE A 80 -0.56 7.39 7.13
C ILE A 80 0.09 8.61 7.79
N CYS A 81 0.46 8.51 9.07
CA CYS A 81 1.17 9.55 9.77
C CYS A 81 2.13 8.99 10.84
N GLY A 82 3.13 9.79 11.21
CA GLY A 82 4.09 9.47 12.25
C GLY A 82 5.06 8.35 11.85
N MET A 83 5.56 7.62 12.84
CA MET A 83 6.58 6.57 12.63
C MET A 83 6.05 5.29 11.97
N ALA A 84 4.73 5.16 11.79
CA ALA A 84 4.14 4.09 10.99
C ALA A 84 4.57 4.18 9.51
N HIS A 85 4.90 5.39 9.03
CA HIS A 85 5.36 5.65 7.68
C HIS A 85 6.87 5.44 7.48
N PHE A 86 7.70 5.93 8.42
CA PHE A 86 9.16 5.70 8.49
C PHE A 86 9.74 6.42 9.74
N PRO A 87 10.97 6.12 10.18
CA PRO A 87 11.63 6.79 11.30
C PRO A 87 11.80 8.29 11.04
N LYS A 88 11.17 9.15 11.85
CA LYS A 88 11.18 10.59 11.63
C LYS A 88 11.16 11.41 12.91
N PRO A 89 11.62 12.67 12.88
CA PRO A 89 11.51 13.61 13.98
C PRO A 89 10.06 13.88 14.43
N LEU A 90 9.93 14.43 15.64
CA LEU A 90 8.63 14.73 16.26
C LEU A 90 7.86 15.82 15.51
N ASP A 91 8.53 16.87 15.09
CA ASP A 91 7.94 17.98 14.32
C ASP A 91 7.37 17.49 12.98
N GLU A 92 8.09 16.61 12.29
CA GLU A 92 7.60 15.97 11.08
C GLU A 92 6.38 15.07 11.36
N SER A 93 6.42 14.29 12.45
CA SER A 93 5.28 13.47 12.88
C SER A 93 4.03 14.32 13.15
N ILE A 94 4.20 15.47 13.80
CA ILE A 94 3.11 16.43 14.05
C ILE A 94 2.58 17.02 12.74
N ALA A 95 3.47 17.38 11.82
CA ALA A 95 3.08 17.89 10.51
C ALA A 95 2.27 16.86 9.71
N GLN A 96 2.74 15.60 9.67
CA GLN A 96 2.01 14.51 9.01
C GLN A 96 0.65 14.26 9.67
N ALA A 97 0.56 14.27 10.99
CA ALA A 97 -0.71 14.09 11.70
C ALA A 97 -1.73 15.17 11.32
N LYS A 98 -1.30 16.43 11.25
CA LYS A 98 -2.16 17.55 10.79
C LYS A 98 -2.59 17.38 9.34
N ALA A 99 -1.68 16.97 8.45
CA ALA A 99 -1.98 16.74 7.04
C ALA A 99 -2.98 15.59 6.84
N ALA A 100 -2.77 14.45 7.51
CA ALA A 100 -3.68 13.30 7.48
C ALA A 100 -5.07 13.67 8.03
N ALA A 101 -5.14 14.40 9.14
CA ALA A 101 -6.40 14.89 9.70
C ALA A 101 -7.14 15.83 8.73
N SER A 102 -6.42 16.74 8.07
CA SER A 102 -7.00 17.64 7.08
C SER A 102 -7.55 16.89 5.86
N LYS A 103 -6.79 15.93 5.33
CA LYS A 103 -7.22 15.07 4.21
C LYS A 103 -8.45 14.23 4.57
N ALA A 104 -8.46 13.62 5.75
CA ALA A 104 -9.62 12.89 6.26
C ALA A 104 -10.84 13.80 6.42
N ALA A 105 -10.66 15.02 6.95
CA ALA A 105 -11.73 16.00 7.09
C ALA A 105 -12.34 16.40 5.73
N ILE A 106 -11.54 16.57 4.67
CA ILE A 106 -12.05 16.87 3.32
C ILE A 106 -13.04 15.80 2.83
N LEU A 107 -12.70 14.52 3.04
CA LEU A 107 -13.58 13.41 2.67
C LEU A 107 -14.87 13.41 3.50
N LEU A 108 -14.74 13.57 4.82
CA LEU A 108 -15.88 13.58 5.75
C LEU A 108 -16.80 14.78 5.52
N SER A 109 -16.25 15.97 5.25
CA SER A 109 -17.03 17.19 5.00
C SER A 109 -17.82 17.15 3.69
N LYS A 110 -17.31 16.45 2.66
CA LYS A 110 -18.06 16.27 1.41
C LYS A 110 -19.24 15.29 1.58
N GLY A 111 -19.11 14.30 2.47
CA GLY A 111 -20.14 13.28 2.71
C GLY A 111 -20.33 12.25 1.58
N TYR A 112 -19.66 12.44 0.44
CA TYR A 112 -19.66 11.49 -0.67
C TYR A 112 -18.32 11.52 -1.42
N LYS A 113 -18.00 10.41 -2.09
CA LYS A 113 -16.83 10.29 -2.96
C LYS A 113 -17.29 9.85 -4.34
N LYS A 114 -16.86 10.55 -5.38
CA LYS A 114 -17.09 10.11 -6.77
C LYS A 114 -16.19 8.91 -7.03
N ALA A 115 -16.79 7.79 -7.43
CA ALA A 115 -16.05 6.66 -7.96
C ALA A 115 -15.41 7.06 -9.30
N GLU A 116 -14.21 6.55 -9.55
CA GLU A 116 -13.60 6.74 -10.86
C GLU A 116 -14.39 5.97 -11.92
N PRO A 117 -14.44 6.46 -13.17
CA PRO A 117 -15.20 5.82 -14.24
C PRO A 117 -14.56 4.52 -14.75
N ILE A 118 -13.42 4.11 -14.19
CA ILE A 118 -12.71 2.86 -14.51
C ILE A 118 -13.17 1.66 -13.66
N VAL A 119 -14.13 1.87 -12.76
CA VAL A 119 -14.64 0.80 -11.90
C VAL A 119 -15.26 -0.32 -12.72
N SER A 120 -15.07 -1.56 -12.26
CA SER A 120 -15.68 -2.72 -12.88
C SER A 120 -17.18 -2.79 -12.57
N SER A 121 -17.95 -3.31 -13.51
CA SER A 121 -19.37 -3.65 -13.35
C SER A 121 -19.58 -5.14 -13.64
N SER A 122 -20.62 -5.73 -13.05
CA SER A 122 -21.00 -7.12 -13.30
C SER A 122 -22.38 -7.18 -13.96
N ASP A 123 -22.47 -7.93 -15.06
CA ASP A 123 -23.72 -8.29 -15.71
C ASP A 123 -24.43 -9.37 -14.89
N GLU A 124 -25.61 -9.03 -14.36
CA GLU A 124 -26.39 -9.93 -13.52
C GLU A 124 -26.98 -11.11 -14.29
N ASP A 125 -27.24 -10.98 -15.59
CA ASP A 125 -27.84 -12.05 -16.39
C ASP A 125 -26.81 -13.15 -16.69
N ILE A 126 -25.57 -12.76 -16.92
CA ILE A 126 -24.45 -13.66 -17.20
C ILE A 126 -23.85 -14.23 -15.90
N CYS A 127 -23.85 -13.45 -14.81
CA CYS A 127 -23.20 -13.85 -13.57
C CYS A 127 -23.82 -15.11 -12.94
N THR A 128 -23.03 -16.18 -12.81
CA THR A 128 -23.48 -17.45 -12.20
C THR A 128 -23.36 -17.48 -10.68
N GLY A 129 -22.63 -16.52 -10.09
CA GLY A 129 -22.42 -16.45 -8.65
C GLY A 129 -21.26 -17.30 -8.12
N CYS A 130 -20.29 -17.67 -8.96
CA CYS A 130 -19.20 -18.59 -8.60
C CYS A 130 -18.22 -18.08 -7.52
N GLY A 131 -18.14 -16.77 -7.27
CA GLY A 131 -17.29 -16.18 -6.22
C GLY A 131 -15.80 -16.02 -6.57
N ILE A 132 -15.34 -16.43 -7.75
CA ILE A 132 -13.93 -16.30 -8.16
C ILE A 132 -13.46 -14.84 -8.10
N CYS A 133 -14.28 -13.91 -8.60
CA CYS A 133 -13.98 -12.48 -8.59
C CYS A 133 -13.84 -11.87 -7.19
N GLU A 134 -14.61 -12.35 -6.20
CA GLU A 134 -14.50 -11.93 -4.80
C GLU A 134 -13.15 -12.38 -4.21
N HIS A 135 -12.72 -13.61 -4.50
CA HIS A 135 -11.47 -14.17 -4.00
C HIS A 135 -10.22 -13.43 -4.50
N PHE A 136 -10.16 -13.09 -5.79
CA PHE A 136 -8.99 -12.46 -6.39
C PHE A 136 -8.94 -10.94 -6.26
N CYS A 137 -9.93 -10.30 -5.63
CA CYS A 137 -9.93 -8.84 -5.49
C CYS A 137 -9.03 -8.41 -4.33
N PRO A 138 -7.86 -7.78 -4.57
CA PRO A 138 -6.95 -7.37 -3.49
C PRO A 138 -7.54 -6.24 -2.63
N TYR A 139 -8.52 -5.51 -3.16
CA TYR A 139 -9.16 -4.38 -2.47
C TYR A 139 -10.46 -4.76 -1.77
N SER A 140 -10.85 -6.05 -1.78
CA SER A 140 -12.14 -6.52 -1.24
C SER A 140 -13.34 -5.73 -1.77
N ALA A 141 -13.26 -5.29 -3.03
CA ALA A 141 -14.26 -4.43 -3.65
C ALA A 141 -15.48 -5.18 -4.19
N ILE A 142 -15.46 -6.51 -4.17
CA ILE A 142 -16.52 -7.36 -4.72
C ILE A 142 -17.09 -8.19 -3.57
N LYS A 143 -18.42 -8.24 -3.46
CA LYS A 143 -19.12 -9.09 -2.50
C LYS A 143 -20.14 -9.96 -3.21
N MET A 144 -20.33 -11.19 -2.72
CA MET A 144 -21.39 -12.05 -3.24
C MET A 144 -22.74 -11.76 -2.55
N ALA A 145 -23.52 -10.85 -3.14
CA ALA A 145 -24.83 -10.47 -2.66
C ALA A 145 -25.91 -11.49 -3.05
N LYS A 146 -26.86 -11.75 -2.15
CA LYS A 146 -28.01 -12.62 -2.47
C LYS A 146 -29.01 -11.82 -3.31
N ARG A 147 -29.29 -12.29 -4.52
CA ARG A 147 -30.31 -11.76 -5.42
C ARG A 147 -31.21 -12.91 -5.83
N GLU A 148 -32.47 -12.84 -5.44
CA GLU A 148 -33.45 -13.91 -5.66
C GLU A 148 -32.97 -15.29 -5.12
N LYS A 149 -32.82 -16.28 -6.02
CA LYS A 149 -32.46 -17.67 -5.73
C LYS A 149 -30.95 -17.96 -5.85
N LYS A 150 -30.13 -16.99 -6.29
CA LYS A 150 -28.68 -17.17 -6.49
C LYS A 150 -27.88 -16.04 -5.82
N LYS A 151 -26.58 -16.25 -5.66
CA LYS A 151 -25.66 -15.15 -5.31
C LYS A 151 -25.19 -14.48 -6.59
N LYS A 152 -25.08 -13.16 -6.60
CA LYS A 152 -24.54 -12.36 -7.71
C LYS A 152 -23.38 -11.53 -7.18
N ALA A 153 -22.42 -11.25 -8.06
CA ALA A 153 -21.32 -10.36 -7.71
C ALA A 153 -21.88 -8.95 -7.59
N GLU A 154 -21.60 -8.26 -6.49
CA GLU A 154 -21.92 -6.86 -6.28
C GLU A 154 -20.61 -6.11 -6.10
N ILE A 155 -20.34 -5.16 -6.99
CA ILE A 155 -19.09 -4.40 -6.99
C ILE A 155 -19.30 -3.08 -6.26
N ILE A 156 -18.56 -2.89 -5.18
CA ILE A 156 -18.53 -1.65 -4.40
C ILE A 156 -17.64 -0.67 -5.15
N SER A 157 -18.25 0.18 -5.98
CA SER A 157 -17.53 1.14 -6.84
C SER A 157 -16.59 2.06 -6.04
N ALA A 158 -16.89 2.36 -4.77
CA ALA A 158 -16.03 3.18 -3.91
C ALA A 158 -14.69 2.52 -3.55
N ALA A 159 -14.64 1.18 -3.50
CA ALA A 159 -13.46 0.39 -3.17
C ALA A 159 -12.74 -0.16 -4.41
N CYS A 160 -13.42 -0.23 -5.55
CA CYS A 160 -12.85 -0.73 -6.80
C CYS A 160 -11.81 0.26 -7.35
N LYS A 161 -10.57 -0.21 -7.54
CA LYS A 161 -9.47 0.56 -8.13
C LYS A 161 -9.29 0.35 -9.64
N GLY A 162 -10.19 -0.39 -10.30
CA GLY A 162 -10.14 -0.62 -11.75
C GLY A 162 -8.89 -1.40 -12.21
N CYS A 163 -8.39 -2.34 -11.41
CA CYS A 163 -7.19 -3.14 -11.78
C CYS A 163 -7.44 -4.24 -12.83
N GLY A 164 -8.71 -4.55 -13.15
CA GLY A 164 -9.07 -5.53 -14.18
C GLY A 164 -8.94 -7.01 -13.80
N VAL A 165 -8.30 -7.36 -12.69
CA VAL A 165 -8.08 -8.76 -12.25
C VAL A 165 -9.37 -9.59 -12.28
N CYS A 166 -10.46 -9.05 -11.76
CA CYS A 166 -11.75 -9.74 -11.72
C CYS A 166 -12.37 -10.00 -13.11
N ALA A 167 -12.17 -9.11 -14.09
CA ALA A 167 -12.62 -9.29 -15.46
C ALA A 167 -11.84 -10.43 -16.13
N THR A 168 -10.52 -10.45 -15.95
CA THR A 168 -9.63 -11.49 -16.50
C THR A 168 -9.95 -12.88 -15.95
N TYR A 169 -10.22 -13.00 -14.65
CA TYR A 169 -10.50 -14.29 -14.01
C TYR A 169 -11.96 -14.76 -14.15
N CYS A 170 -12.86 -13.95 -14.71
CA CYS A 170 -14.25 -14.35 -14.84
C CYS A 170 -14.43 -15.36 -16.00
N PRO A 171 -14.69 -16.66 -15.74
CA PRO A 171 -14.79 -17.65 -16.81
C PRO A 171 -16.06 -17.45 -17.67
N PHE A 172 -17.05 -16.73 -17.15
CA PHE A 172 -18.31 -16.44 -17.82
C PHE A 172 -18.31 -15.07 -18.51
N LYS A 173 -17.21 -14.30 -18.41
CA LYS A 173 -17.12 -12.91 -18.91
C LYS A 173 -18.25 -11.99 -18.44
N ALA A 174 -18.73 -12.22 -17.23
CA ALA A 174 -19.81 -11.42 -16.63
C ALA A 174 -19.32 -10.09 -16.05
N ILE A 175 -18.02 -9.80 -16.07
CA ILE A 175 -17.45 -8.58 -15.48
C ILE A 175 -16.81 -7.76 -16.59
N SER A 176 -17.18 -6.48 -16.67
CA SER A 176 -16.60 -5.51 -17.60
C SER A 176 -15.88 -4.41 -16.83
N MET A 177 -14.73 -3.96 -17.34
CA MET A 177 -13.97 -2.86 -16.74
C MET A 177 -14.36 -1.54 -17.40
N GLY A 178 -14.72 -0.54 -16.59
CA GLY A 178 -15.05 0.78 -17.09
C GLY A 178 -13.89 1.39 -17.90
N ARG A 179 -14.20 1.95 -19.07
CA ARG A 179 -13.25 2.59 -20.01
C ARG A 179 -12.13 1.69 -20.57
N PHE A 180 -12.15 0.40 -20.26
CA PHE A 180 -11.24 -0.61 -20.79
C PHE A 180 -12.03 -1.88 -21.08
N THR A 181 -13.12 -1.76 -21.83
CA THR A 181 -13.94 -2.93 -22.18
C THR A 181 -13.22 -3.80 -23.19
N ASP A 182 -13.62 -5.08 -23.28
CA ASP A 182 -13.06 -6.01 -24.27
C ASP A 182 -13.13 -5.43 -25.69
N GLU A 183 -14.24 -4.78 -26.05
CA GLU A 183 -14.41 -4.13 -27.36
C GLU A 183 -13.41 -2.99 -27.58
N GLN A 184 -13.14 -2.18 -26.55
CA GLN A 184 -12.18 -1.09 -26.64
C GLN A 184 -10.75 -1.61 -26.78
N ILE A 185 -10.40 -2.66 -26.03
CA ILE A 185 -9.09 -3.30 -26.10
C ILE A 185 -8.88 -3.94 -27.48
N ILE A 186 -9.88 -4.67 -27.99
CA ILE A 186 -9.82 -5.29 -29.32
C ILE A 186 -9.71 -4.22 -30.40
N ALA A 187 -10.51 -3.15 -30.34
CA ALA A 187 -10.42 -2.04 -31.28
C ALA A 187 -9.03 -1.39 -31.27
N GLN A 188 -8.37 -1.28 -30.11
CA GLN A 188 -7.00 -0.77 -30.00
C GLN A 188 -5.97 -1.73 -30.63
N ILE A 189 -6.14 -3.04 -30.44
CA ILE A 189 -5.29 -4.07 -31.07
C ILE A 189 -5.45 -4.03 -32.59
N GLU A 190 -6.68 -3.99 -33.09
CA GLU A 190 -7.00 -3.91 -34.51
C GLU A 190 -6.47 -2.63 -35.15
N ALA A 191 -6.65 -1.49 -34.50
CA ALA A 191 -6.11 -0.21 -34.98
C ALA A 191 -4.58 -0.22 -35.10
N PHE A 192 -3.89 -0.90 -34.19
CA PHE A 192 -2.44 -1.08 -34.27
C PHE A 192 -2.06 -2.06 -35.40
N GLY A 193 -2.75 -3.20 -35.52
CA GLY A 193 -2.49 -4.22 -36.54
C GLY A 193 -2.84 -3.81 -37.97
N ALA A 194 -3.82 -2.92 -38.15
CA ALA A 194 -4.26 -2.43 -39.46
C ALA A 194 -3.22 -1.56 -40.18
N CYS A 195 -2.15 -1.12 -39.51
CA CYS A 195 -1.03 -0.41 -40.15
C CYS A 195 -0.14 -1.32 -41.01
N GLU A 196 -0.17 -2.65 -40.85
CA GLU A 196 0.69 -3.57 -41.61
C GLU A 196 0.08 -4.01 -42.96
N THR A 197 -1.18 -3.70 -43.23
CA THR A 197 -1.86 -4.01 -44.50
C THR A 197 -2.15 -2.76 -45.34
N GLY A 198 -1.17 -1.86 -45.41
CA GLY A 198 -1.11 -0.79 -46.39
C GLY A 198 -0.43 -1.25 -47.69
N SER A 199 -1.13 -2.05 -48.49
CA SER A 199 -0.87 -2.25 -49.92
C SER A 199 -2.18 -2.43 -50.66
#